data_AF-A0A015JVF3-F1
#
_entry.id   AF-A0A015JVF3-F1
#
_cell.length_a   1.000
_cell.length_b   1.000
_cell.length_c   1.000
_cell.angle_alpha   90.00
_cell.angle_beta   90.00
_cell.angle_gamma   90.00
#
_symmetry.space_group_name_H-M   'P 1'
#
loop_
_entity.id
_entity.type
_entity.pdbx_description
1 polymer ?
#
loop_
_entity_poly.entity_id
_entity_poly.type
_entity_poly.pdbx_seq_one_letter_code
_entity_poly.pdbx_strand_id
1 'polypeptide(L)'
;MERVELVKRLSLLEEQKNLFLENIETAKTNGWLKDEYDDDDDYKGIEAEKLTAVNMVNADNTILEQQSLSTLDFRVHHLEKSILGFDPITKKASVHEKFKEQLSLLKRVDEIKKEFNTIIRERDGADGLKSFLEIYDQVSECVSPFKDSALAMERVILTPEAKAEIISSSSEELKLVAENLKLIDELQPIIEAQEFKDLEKFLPKLTPIETVHIDQAAKANETSARTTCLLEKYNGIVNTLSELFISWDNILSTIEANVSAIERARGN
;
A
#
# COMPACT_ATOMS: atom_id res chain seq x y z
N MET A 1 32.93 25.89 -10.83
CA MET A 1 31.80 26.53 -10.13
C MET A 1 30.97 25.49 -9.36
N GLU A 2 30.61 24.37 -9.99
CA GLU A 2 29.78 23.30 -9.39
C GLU A 2 30.35 22.63 -8.13
N ARG A 3 31.67 22.38 -8.04
CA ARG A 3 32.26 21.78 -6.82
C ARG A 3 32.12 22.65 -5.58
N VAL A 4 32.16 23.98 -5.74
CA VAL A 4 31.98 24.93 -4.62
C VAL A 4 30.54 24.91 -4.13
N GLU A 5 29.59 24.73 -5.04
CA GLU A 5 28.17 24.63 -4.71
C GLU A 5 27.83 23.30 -4.01
N LEU A 6 28.44 22.19 -4.44
CA LEU A 6 28.31 20.89 -3.77
C LEU A 6 28.85 20.91 -2.34
N VAL A 7 30.02 21.53 -2.13
CA VAL A 7 30.59 21.67 -0.78
C VAL A 7 29.69 22.54 0.10
N LYS A 8 29.08 23.59 -0.45
CA LYS A 8 28.13 24.43 0.28
C LYS A 8 26.85 23.68 0.66
N ARG A 9 26.33 22.82 -0.23
CA ARG A 9 25.16 21.98 0.06
C ARG A 9 25.47 20.89 1.10
N LEU A 10 26.65 20.28 1.05
CA LEU A 10 27.08 19.31 2.06
C LEU A 10 27.26 19.96 3.43
N SER A 11 27.84 21.17 3.48
CA SER A 11 27.95 21.94 4.72
C SER A 11 26.57 22.28 5.31
N LEU A 12 25.61 22.66 4.46
CA LEU A 12 24.24 22.93 4.88
C LEU A 12 23.56 21.68 5.45
N LEU A 13 23.79 20.52 4.83
CA LEU A 13 23.24 19.24 5.30
C LEU A 13 23.81 18.81 6.65
N GLU A 14 25.11 19.00 6.85
CA GLU A 14 25.79 18.71 8.12
C GLU A 14 25.26 19.62 9.24
N GLU A 15 25.02 20.90 8.93
CA GLU A 15 24.44 21.87 9.86
C GLU A 15 22.98 21.50 10.23
N GLN A 16 22.17 21.08 9.26
CA GLN A 16 20.81 20.59 9.50
C GLN A 16 20.77 19.31 10.35
N LYS A 17 21.71 18.38 10.11
CA LYS A 17 21.85 17.16 10.91
C LYS A 17 22.23 17.48 12.36
N ASN A 18 23.13 18.43 12.57
CA ASN A 18 23.56 18.83 13.92
C ASN A 18 22.42 19.51 14.69
N LEU A 19 21.64 20.38 14.04
CA LEU A 19 20.43 20.97 14.62
C LEU A 19 19.39 19.90 15.00
N PHE A 20 19.25 18.85 14.19
CA PHE A 20 18.33 17.76 14.49
C PHE A 20 18.78 16.94 15.72
N LEU A 21 20.08 16.67 15.85
CA LEU A 21 20.64 15.98 17.01
C LEU A 21 20.50 16.80 18.29
N GLU A 22 20.74 18.12 18.22
CA GLU A 22 20.54 19.05 19.34
C GLU A 22 19.06 19.10 19.77
N ASN A 23 18.12 19.06 18.81
CA ASN A 23 16.69 18.97 19.11
C ASN A 23 16.30 17.64 19.80
N ILE A 24 16.97 16.54 19.48
CA ILE A 24 16.74 15.25 20.16
C ILE A 24 17.30 15.29 21.59
N GLU A 25 18.47 15.87 21.80
CA GLU A 25 19.04 16.01 23.14
C GLU A 25 18.22 16.97 24.01
N THR A 26 17.69 18.05 23.44
CA THR A 26 16.75 18.93 24.15
C THR A 26 15.41 18.24 24.42
N ALA A 27 14.91 17.38 23.54
CA ALA A 27 13.71 16.57 23.80
C ALA A 27 13.93 15.52 24.91
N LYS A 28 15.13 14.95 25.02
CA LYS A 28 15.53 14.05 26.12
C LYS A 28 15.64 14.79 27.45
N THR A 29 16.27 15.96 27.47
CA THR A 29 16.42 16.78 28.70
C THR A 29 15.10 17.37 29.19
N ASN A 30 14.15 17.65 28.28
CA ASN A 30 12.80 18.09 28.62
C ASN A 30 11.85 16.93 29.01
N GLY A 31 12.35 15.69 29.12
CA GLY A 31 11.59 14.53 29.61
C GLY A 31 10.50 14.03 28.65
N TRP A 32 10.56 14.40 27.37
CA TRP A 32 9.60 13.95 26.35
C TRP A 32 9.99 12.58 25.76
N LEU A 33 11.25 12.17 25.91
CA LEU A 33 11.70 10.79 25.78
C LEU A 33 12.07 10.28 27.17
N LYS A 34 11.36 9.26 27.64
CA LYS A 34 11.62 8.57 28.89
C LYS A 34 12.26 7.22 28.55
N ASP A 35 13.47 6.95 29.05
CA ASP A 35 14.08 5.63 28.99
C ASP A 35 13.42 4.77 30.09
N GLU A 36 12.21 4.24 29.83
CA GLU A 36 11.58 3.27 30.72
C GLU A 36 12.07 1.86 30.38
N TYR A 37 13.19 1.47 31.01
CA TYR A 37 13.43 0.10 31.42
C TYR A 37 13.23 0.05 32.94
N ASP A 38 11.99 -0.10 33.39
CA ASP A 38 11.69 -0.51 34.75
C ASP A 38 11.63 -2.05 34.77
N ASP A 39 12.61 -2.63 35.46
CA ASP A 39 12.60 -4.00 35.99
C ASP A 39 11.45 -4.11 37.01
N ASP A 40 10.80 -5.28 37.06
CA ASP A 40 9.72 -5.68 37.98
C ASP A 40 8.29 -5.22 37.62
N ASP A 41 7.59 -6.00 36.80
CA ASP A 41 6.24 -6.48 37.16
C ASP A 41 5.79 -7.70 36.34
N ASP A 42 5.22 -8.66 37.07
CA ASP A 42 4.92 -10.04 36.71
C ASP A 42 3.67 -10.14 35.80
N TYR A 43 3.86 -10.21 34.47
CA TYR A 43 2.84 -10.68 33.52
C TYR A 43 3.36 -11.84 32.69
N LYS A 44 2.80 -13.03 32.95
CA LYS A 44 2.93 -14.22 32.10
C LYS A 44 2.48 -13.92 30.67
N GLY A 45 3.43 -13.63 29.79
CA GLY A 45 3.18 -13.35 28.37
C GLY A 45 4.23 -14.04 27.52
N ILE A 46 3.81 -15.13 26.87
CA ILE A 46 4.40 -15.86 25.73
C ILE A 46 5.82 -15.41 25.39
N GLU A 47 6.82 -16.24 25.75
CA GLU A 47 8.19 -16.12 25.27
C GLU A 47 8.17 -15.97 23.74
N ALA A 48 8.41 -14.76 23.26
CA ALA A 48 8.69 -14.52 21.85
C ALA A 48 10.06 -15.14 21.57
N GLU A 49 10.05 -16.35 21.04
CA GLU A 49 11.22 -17.00 20.46
C GLU A 49 11.95 -15.99 19.55
N LYS A 50 13.21 -15.73 19.86
CA LYS A 50 14.12 -14.98 18.98
C LYS A 50 14.02 -15.55 17.57
N LEU A 51 13.46 -14.77 16.64
CA LEU A 51 13.44 -15.10 15.22
C LEU A 51 14.88 -15.19 14.73
N THR A 52 15.42 -16.41 14.78
CA THR A 52 16.70 -16.78 14.18
C THR A 52 16.51 -16.81 12.66
N ALA A 53 17.55 -16.62 11.84
CA ALA A 53 17.46 -16.62 10.37
C ALA A 53 16.68 -17.83 9.76
N VAL A 54 16.58 -18.94 10.51
CA VAL A 54 15.73 -20.11 10.20
C VAL A 54 14.23 -19.74 10.12
N ASN A 55 13.73 -18.80 10.93
CA ASN A 55 12.33 -18.40 10.98
C ASN A 55 11.94 -17.48 9.81
N MET A 56 12.89 -16.77 9.18
CA MET A 56 12.62 -16.02 7.94
C MET A 56 12.52 -16.96 6.72
N VAL A 57 13.37 -18.00 6.65
CA VAL A 57 13.21 -19.08 5.66
C VAL A 57 11.89 -19.82 5.87
N ASN A 58 11.46 -19.99 7.12
CA ASN A 58 10.15 -20.55 7.43
C ASN A 58 9.00 -19.61 7.03
N ALA A 59 9.17 -18.29 7.09
CA ALA A 59 8.17 -17.33 6.62
C ALA A 59 8.02 -17.37 5.09
N ASP A 60 9.13 -17.44 4.35
CA ASP A 60 9.11 -17.62 2.89
C ASP A 60 8.53 -18.99 2.50
N ASN A 61 8.86 -20.04 3.26
CA ASN A 61 8.19 -21.33 3.13
C ASN A 61 6.69 -21.21 3.43
N THR A 62 6.26 -20.43 4.43
CA THR A 62 4.83 -20.24 4.72
C THR A 62 4.10 -19.44 3.64
N ILE A 63 4.77 -18.50 2.96
CA ILE A 63 4.18 -17.74 1.84
C ILE A 63 4.10 -18.61 0.59
N LEU A 64 5.13 -19.41 0.30
CA LEU A 64 5.09 -20.43 -0.75
C LEU A 64 4.06 -21.54 -0.45
N GLU A 65 3.92 -21.93 0.82
CA GLU A 65 2.87 -22.82 1.31
C GLU A 65 1.49 -22.17 1.14
N GLN A 66 1.32 -20.88 1.43
CA GLN A 66 0.06 -20.17 1.22
C GLN A 66 -0.30 -20.02 -0.26
N GLN A 67 0.67 -19.79 -1.15
CA GLN A 67 0.46 -19.77 -2.59
C GLN A 67 0.14 -21.18 -3.13
N SER A 68 0.84 -22.21 -2.66
CA SER A 68 0.54 -23.60 -3.02
C SER A 68 -0.80 -24.09 -2.45
N LEU A 69 -1.18 -23.63 -1.26
CA LEU A 69 -2.49 -23.88 -0.65
C LEU A 69 -3.60 -23.16 -1.42
N SER A 70 -3.44 -21.90 -1.81
CA SER A 70 -4.45 -21.17 -2.59
C SER A 70 -4.65 -21.74 -4.00
N THR A 71 -3.56 -22.15 -4.66
CA THR A 71 -3.64 -22.86 -5.95
C THR A 71 -4.26 -24.24 -5.80
N LEU A 72 -3.98 -24.95 -4.70
CA LEU A 72 -4.63 -26.21 -4.38
C LEU A 72 -6.12 -26.01 -4.09
N ASP A 73 -6.49 -24.97 -3.35
CA ASP A 73 -7.87 -24.65 -3.00
C ASP A 73 -8.69 -24.29 -4.25
N PHE A 74 -8.12 -23.51 -5.18
CA PHE A 74 -8.75 -23.25 -6.48
C PHE A 74 -8.95 -24.54 -7.29
N ARG A 75 -7.96 -25.45 -7.29
CA ARG A 75 -8.07 -26.75 -7.98
C ARG A 75 -9.08 -27.67 -7.31
N VAL A 76 -9.13 -27.70 -5.98
CA VAL A 76 -10.12 -28.44 -5.21
C VAL A 76 -11.51 -27.88 -5.50
N HIS A 77 -11.70 -26.58 -5.46
CA HIS A 77 -12.95 -25.92 -5.81
C HIS A 77 -13.40 -26.24 -7.25
N HIS A 78 -12.46 -26.27 -8.20
CA HIS A 78 -12.75 -26.69 -9.58
C HIS A 78 -13.19 -28.16 -9.65
N LEU A 79 -12.52 -29.05 -8.93
CA LEU A 79 -12.89 -30.47 -8.86
C LEU A 79 -14.25 -30.67 -8.18
N GLU A 80 -14.50 -29.98 -7.08
CA GLU A 80 -15.79 -29.97 -6.39
C GLU A 80 -16.90 -29.49 -7.33
N LYS A 81 -16.67 -28.39 -8.05
CA LYS A 81 -17.62 -27.87 -9.04
C LYS A 81 -17.85 -28.85 -10.20
N SER A 82 -16.81 -29.56 -10.63
CA SER A 82 -16.90 -30.56 -11.69
C SER A 82 -17.62 -31.85 -11.24
N ILE A 83 -17.52 -32.22 -9.97
CA ILE A 83 -18.10 -33.45 -9.41
C ILE A 83 -19.54 -33.23 -8.94
N LEU A 84 -19.82 -32.12 -8.25
CA LEU A 84 -21.13 -31.78 -7.69
C LEU A 84 -22.05 -31.07 -8.70
N GLY A 85 -21.50 -30.60 -9.81
CA GLY A 85 -22.22 -29.89 -10.86
C GLY A 85 -22.58 -28.46 -10.48
N PHE A 86 -22.49 -27.55 -11.45
CA PHE A 86 -22.91 -26.15 -11.31
C PHE A 86 -24.20 -25.93 -12.10
N ASP A 87 -25.27 -25.58 -11.40
CA ASP A 87 -26.53 -25.19 -12.03
C ASP A 87 -26.57 -23.65 -12.13
N PRO A 88 -26.44 -23.07 -13.34
CA PRO A 88 -26.22 -21.62 -13.50
C PRO A 88 -27.41 -20.76 -13.06
N ILE A 89 -28.57 -21.36 -12.80
CA ILE A 89 -29.82 -20.65 -12.51
C ILE A 89 -30.00 -20.41 -11.01
N THR A 90 -29.50 -21.29 -10.15
CA THR A 90 -29.85 -21.26 -8.71
C THR A 90 -28.73 -20.76 -7.79
N LYS A 91 -27.51 -20.53 -8.30
CA LYS A 91 -26.33 -20.09 -7.53
C LYS A 91 -26.17 -20.80 -6.17
N LYS A 92 -26.58 -22.07 -6.11
CA LYS A 92 -26.34 -23.00 -5.01
C LYS A 92 -25.77 -24.25 -5.63
N ALA A 93 -24.83 -24.90 -4.94
CA ALA A 93 -24.50 -26.29 -5.24
C ALA A 93 -25.83 -27.05 -5.29
N SER A 94 -26.09 -27.79 -6.37
CA SER A 94 -27.29 -28.63 -6.45
C SER A 94 -27.22 -29.65 -5.32
N VAL A 95 -27.80 -29.30 -4.17
CA VAL A 95 -28.16 -30.25 -3.12
C VAL A 95 -29.36 -30.99 -3.68
N HIS A 96 -29.09 -31.89 -4.60
CA HIS A 96 -29.93 -33.07 -4.73
C HIS A 96 -29.58 -33.93 -3.52
N GLU A 97 -30.48 -33.95 -2.53
CA GLU A 97 -30.50 -34.95 -1.45
C GLU A 97 -30.27 -36.38 -1.97
N LYS A 98 -30.60 -36.64 -3.24
CA LYS A 98 -30.32 -37.88 -3.96
C LYS A 98 -28.83 -38.22 -4.15
N PHE A 99 -27.90 -37.26 -4.06
CA PHE A 99 -26.46 -37.54 -4.16
C PHE A 99 -25.83 -38.04 -2.85
N LYS A 100 -26.50 -37.86 -1.71
CA LYS A 100 -26.00 -38.38 -0.43
C LYS A 100 -26.29 -39.87 -0.24
N GLU A 101 -27.35 -40.37 -0.86
CA GLU A 101 -27.76 -41.78 -0.78
C GLU A 101 -27.21 -42.65 -1.91
N GLN A 102 -26.74 -42.06 -3.00
CA GLN A 102 -26.20 -42.81 -4.12
C GLN A 102 -24.70 -43.04 -3.93
N LEU A 103 -24.37 -44.29 -3.63
CA LEU A 103 -23.12 -45.03 -3.88
C LEU A 103 -21.97 -44.22 -4.50
N SER A 104 -20.75 -44.41 -3.96
CA SER A 104 -19.48 -43.85 -4.48
C SER A 104 -19.50 -43.70 -6.01
N LEU A 105 -19.17 -42.52 -6.54
CA LEU A 105 -19.15 -42.20 -7.99
C LEU A 105 -18.52 -43.31 -8.84
N LEU A 106 -17.51 -43.98 -8.30
CA LEU A 106 -16.83 -45.12 -8.88
C LEU A 106 -17.77 -46.30 -9.20
N LYS A 107 -18.71 -46.63 -8.31
CA LYS A 107 -19.73 -47.66 -8.54
C LYS A 107 -20.70 -47.26 -9.65
N ARG A 108 -21.07 -45.98 -9.74
CA ARG A 108 -21.91 -45.47 -10.84
C ARG A 108 -21.16 -45.50 -12.17
N VAL A 109 -19.89 -45.15 -12.19
CA VAL A 109 -19.04 -45.28 -13.38
C VAL A 109 -18.92 -46.75 -13.78
N ASP A 110 -18.79 -47.66 -12.82
CA ASP A 110 -18.76 -49.10 -13.09
C ASP A 110 -20.11 -49.64 -13.57
N GLU A 111 -21.23 -49.14 -13.07
CA GLU A 111 -22.58 -49.44 -13.56
C GLU A 111 -22.77 -48.93 -14.99
N ILE A 112 -22.43 -47.67 -15.27
CA ILE A 112 -22.47 -47.09 -16.62
C ILE A 112 -21.53 -47.85 -17.55
N LYS A 113 -20.33 -48.23 -17.10
CA LYS A 113 -19.39 -49.03 -17.88
C LYS A 113 -19.95 -50.42 -18.16
N LYS A 114 -20.65 -51.03 -17.20
CA LYS A 114 -21.34 -52.32 -17.40
C LYS A 114 -22.48 -52.16 -18.40
N GLU A 115 -23.35 -51.16 -18.24
CA GLU A 115 -24.43 -50.85 -19.17
C GLU A 115 -23.89 -50.56 -20.58
N PHE A 116 -22.83 -49.76 -20.69
CA PHE A 116 -22.19 -49.45 -21.97
C PHE A 116 -21.58 -50.69 -22.61
N ASN A 117 -20.90 -51.55 -21.85
CA ASN A 117 -20.38 -52.82 -22.35
C ASN A 117 -21.51 -53.82 -22.71
N THR A 118 -22.63 -53.78 -22.02
CA THR A 118 -23.83 -54.55 -22.35
C THR A 118 -24.45 -54.02 -23.65
N ILE A 119 -24.54 -52.70 -23.85
CA ILE A 119 -25.03 -52.07 -25.09
C ILE A 119 -24.12 -52.39 -26.29
N ILE A 120 -22.80 -52.43 -26.08
CA ILE A 120 -21.83 -52.85 -27.10
C ILE A 120 -22.02 -54.33 -27.47
N ARG A 121 -22.47 -55.17 -26.53
CA ARG A 121 -22.65 -56.62 -26.72
C ARG A 121 -24.03 -57.01 -27.24
N GLU A 122 -25.08 -56.30 -26.87
CA GLU A 122 -26.48 -56.64 -27.19
C GLU A 122 -26.94 -56.07 -28.55
N ARG A 123 -26.27 -55.04 -29.06
CA ARG A 123 -26.62 -54.43 -30.35
C ARG A 123 -25.64 -54.93 -31.41
N ASP A 124 -26.04 -55.93 -32.21
CA ASP A 124 -25.29 -56.46 -33.37
C ASP A 124 -24.93 -55.42 -34.46
N GLY A 125 -25.24 -54.12 -34.25
CA GLY A 125 -24.82 -52.99 -35.07
C GLY A 125 -23.72 -52.11 -34.43
N ALA A 126 -23.11 -52.55 -33.32
CA ALA A 126 -22.08 -51.81 -32.58
C ALA A 126 -20.66 -51.85 -33.22
N ASP A 127 -20.48 -52.52 -34.36
CA ASP A 127 -19.23 -52.47 -35.14
C ASP A 127 -18.86 -51.03 -35.53
N GLY A 128 -19.86 -50.19 -35.82
CA GLY A 128 -19.65 -48.76 -36.09
C GLY A 128 -19.15 -47.98 -34.87
N LEU A 129 -19.58 -48.34 -33.66
CA LEU A 129 -19.11 -47.70 -32.43
C LEU A 129 -17.72 -48.20 -32.04
N LYS A 130 -17.43 -49.48 -32.25
CA LYS A 130 -16.09 -50.05 -32.06
C LYS A 130 -15.09 -49.44 -33.04
N SER A 131 -15.47 -49.31 -34.31
CA SER A 131 -14.69 -48.61 -35.33
C SER A 131 -14.52 -47.13 -34.99
N PHE A 132 -15.57 -46.47 -34.49
CA PHE A 132 -15.47 -45.08 -34.02
C PHE A 132 -14.54 -44.95 -32.81
N LEU A 133 -14.55 -45.89 -31.87
CA LEU A 133 -13.66 -45.89 -30.71
C LEU A 133 -12.20 -46.10 -31.13
N GLU A 134 -11.97 -46.99 -32.11
CA GLU A 134 -10.64 -47.24 -32.69
C GLU A 134 -10.13 -46.01 -33.48
N ILE A 135 -11.01 -45.35 -34.24
CA ILE A 135 -10.72 -44.07 -34.89
C ILE A 135 -10.51 -42.97 -33.85
N TYR A 136 -11.31 -42.95 -32.78
CA TYR A 136 -11.19 -41.98 -31.71
C TYR A 136 -9.86 -42.16 -30.99
N ASP A 137 -9.39 -43.37 -30.72
CA ASP A 137 -8.07 -43.59 -30.12
C ASP A 137 -6.95 -43.08 -31.05
N GLN A 138 -7.08 -43.30 -32.37
CA GLN A 138 -6.13 -42.78 -33.37
C GLN A 138 -6.15 -41.25 -33.51
N VAL A 139 -7.32 -40.64 -33.39
CA VAL A 139 -7.53 -39.18 -33.58
C VAL A 139 -7.61 -38.45 -32.22
N SER A 140 -7.54 -39.17 -31.10
CA SER A 140 -7.58 -38.64 -29.73
C SER A 140 -6.43 -37.66 -29.50
N GLU A 141 -5.31 -37.95 -30.15
CA GLU A 141 -4.13 -37.11 -30.16
C GLU A 141 -4.38 -35.76 -30.87
N CYS A 142 -5.24 -35.71 -31.88
CA CYS A 142 -5.64 -34.49 -32.60
C CYS A 142 -6.88 -33.80 -32.00
N VAL A 143 -7.72 -34.51 -31.25
CA VAL A 143 -8.98 -33.98 -30.68
C VAL A 143 -8.80 -33.53 -29.23
N SER A 144 -7.69 -33.85 -28.59
CA SER A 144 -7.44 -33.39 -27.23
C SER A 144 -7.28 -31.85 -27.19
N PRO A 145 -8.20 -31.12 -26.54
CA PRO A 145 -8.17 -29.65 -26.48
C PRO A 145 -6.94 -29.11 -25.70
N PHE A 146 -6.20 -30.00 -25.05
CA PHE A 146 -4.99 -29.70 -24.30
C PHE A 146 -3.72 -29.72 -25.17
N LYS A 147 -3.74 -30.40 -26.34
CA LYS A 147 -2.66 -30.31 -27.34
C LYS A 147 -2.87 -29.16 -28.34
N ASP A 148 -4.13 -28.74 -28.51
CA ASP A 148 -4.52 -27.55 -29.28
C ASP A 148 -4.30 -26.22 -28.55
N SER A 149 -3.64 -26.22 -27.38
CA SER A 149 -3.05 -24.98 -26.90
C SER A 149 -2.08 -24.51 -27.99
N ALA A 150 -2.33 -23.35 -28.59
CA ALA A 150 -1.54 -22.78 -29.69
C ALA A 150 -0.02 -22.89 -29.45
N LEU A 151 0.40 -22.84 -28.18
CA LEU A 151 1.77 -22.97 -27.70
C LEU A 151 2.39 -24.37 -27.89
N ALA A 152 1.61 -25.46 -27.84
CA ALA A 152 2.13 -26.82 -28.01
C ALA A 152 2.33 -27.17 -29.49
N MET A 153 1.40 -26.74 -30.35
CA MET A 153 1.52 -26.88 -31.80
C MET A 153 2.67 -26.02 -32.37
N GLU A 154 2.83 -24.79 -31.90
CA GLU A 154 3.94 -23.91 -32.27
C GLU A 154 5.32 -24.48 -31.87
N ARG A 155 5.42 -25.16 -30.72
CA ARG A 155 6.66 -25.81 -30.26
C ARG A 155 7.11 -26.97 -31.15
N VAL A 156 6.15 -27.71 -31.74
CA VAL A 156 6.38 -28.87 -32.62
C VAL A 156 6.59 -28.44 -34.07
N ILE A 157 5.94 -27.37 -34.53
CA ILE A 157 5.98 -26.92 -35.94
C ILE A 157 7.18 -26.01 -36.24
N LEU A 158 7.66 -25.23 -35.28
CA LEU A 158 8.79 -24.33 -35.52
C LEU A 158 10.11 -25.11 -35.64
N THR A 159 10.68 -25.12 -36.84
CA THR A 159 12.05 -25.59 -37.10
C THR A 159 13.06 -24.78 -36.28
N PRO A 160 14.21 -25.35 -35.92
CA PRO A 160 15.24 -24.63 -35.15
C PRO A 160 15.73 -23.36 -35.86
N GLU A 161 15.71 -23.35 -37.19
CA GLU A 161 16.06 -22.20 -38.02
C GLU A 161 15.03 -21.07 -37.90
N ALA A 162 13.72 -21.39 -37.93
CA ALA A 162 12.67 -20.39 -37.71
C ALA A 162 12.73 -19.80 -36.28
N LYS A 163 13.09 -20.61 -35.27
CA LYS A 163 13.30 -20.10 -33.90
C LYS A 163 14.49 -19.14 -33.83
N ALA A 164 15.58 -19.44 -34.54
CA ALA A 164 16.74 -18.55 -34.60
C ALA A 164 16.41 -17.23 -35.30
N GLU A 165 15.62 -17.26 -36.38
CA GLU A 165 15.14 -16.07 -37.07
C GLU A 165 14.25 -15.20 -36.18
N ILE A 166 13.30 -15.81 -35.45
CA ILE A 166 12.44 -15.10 -34.48
C ILE A 166 13.26 -14.46 -33.36
N ILE A 167 14.25 -15.18 -32.81
CA ILE A 167 15.13 -14.61 -31.78
C ILE A 167 15.98 -13.46 -32.35
N SER A 168 16.42 -13.58 -33.59
CA SER A 168 17.21 -12.55 -34.26
C SER A 168 16.36 -11.31 -34.57
N SER A 169 15.11 -11.48 -35.02
CA SER A 169 14.19 -10.38 -35.31
C SER A 169 13.72 -9.67 -34.04
N SER A 170 13.49 -10.42 -32.95
CA SER A 170 13.10 -9.86 -31.63
C SER A 170 14.28 -9.52 -30.72
N SER A 171 15.52 -9.54 -31.21
CA SER A 171 16.73 -9.35 -30.38
C SER A 171 16.76 -8.00 -29.65
N GLU A 172 16.35 -6.92 -30.33
CA GLU A 172 16.30 -5.58 -29.74
C GLU A 172 15.20 -5.46 -28.68
N GLU A 173 14.03 -6.06 -28.93
CA GLU A 173 12.92 -6.10 -27.98
C GLU A 173 13.29 -6.90 -26.72
N LEU A 174 13.96 -8.04 -26.89
CA LEU A 174 14.44 -8.86 -25.77
C LEU A 174 15.49 -8.12 -24.93
N LYS A 175 16.36 -7.32 -25.56
CA LYS A 175 17.32 -6.47 -24.82
C LYS A 175 16.60 -5.39 -24.01
N LEU A 176 15.63 -4.71 -24.62
CA LEU A 176 14.82 -3.70 -23.93
C LEU A 176 14.07 -4.32 -22.74
N VAL A 177 13.48 -5.49 -22.92
CA VAL A 177 12.80 -6.22 -21.84
C VAL A 177 13.80 -6.62 -20.74
N ALA A 178 15.00 -7.07 -21.10
CA ALA A 178 16.03 -7.40 -20.12
C ALA A 178 16.52 -6.18 -19.33
N GLU A 179 16.69 -5.03 -19.98
CA GLU A 179 17.04 -3.77 -19.32
C GLU A 179 15.91 -3.31 -18.37
N ASN A 180 14.66 -3.37 -18.82
CA ASN A 180 13.51 -3.06 -17.97
C ASN A 180 13.38 -4.00 -16.78
N LEU A 181 13.63 -5.30 -16.98
CA LEU A 181 13.58 -6.28 -15.91
C LEU A 181 14.69 -6.05 -14.89
N LYS A 182 15.87 -5.61 -15.34
CA LYS A 182 16.96 -5.19 -14.46
C LYS A 182 16.59 -3.93 -13.67
N LEU A 183 15.95 -2.94 -14.30
CA LEU A 183 15.45 -1.75 -13.59
C LEU A 183 14.38 -2.12 -12.56
N ILE A 184 13.50 -3.07 -12.87
CA ILE A 184 12.50 -3.57 -11.92
C ILE A 184 13.18 -4.27 -10.73
N ASP A 185 14.18 -5.11 -10.97
CA ASP A 185 14.96 -5.79 -9.93
C ASP A 185 15.70 -4.79 -9.03
N GLU A 186 16.24 -3.70 -9.60
CA GLU A 186 16.86 -2.60 -8.86
C GLU A 186 15.83 -1.81 -8.00
N LEU A 187 14.58 -1.71 -8.45
CA LEU A 187 13.51 -0.98 -7.76
C LEU A 187 12.73 -1.83 -6.74
N GLN A 188 12.71 -3.16 -6.90
CA GLN A 188 12.07 -4.10 -5.99
C GLN A 188 12.50 -3.93 -4.52
N PRO A 189 13.80 -3.82 -4.16
CA PRO A 189 14.21 -3.66 -2.77
C PRO A 189 13.78 -2.31 -2.16
N ILE A 190 13.54 -1.28 -2.98
CA ILE A 190 13.05 0.02 -2.50
C ILE A 190 11.56 -0.07 -2.15
N ILE A 191 10.79 -0.83 -2.92
CA ILE A 191 9.36 -1.06 -2.66
C ILE A 191 9.19 -1.99 -1.45
N GLU A 192 10.06 -2.99 -1.32
CA GLU A 192 10.06 -3.93 -0.19
C GLU A 192 10.73 -3.38 1.06
N ALA A 193 11.28 -2.16 0.99
CA ALA A 193 11.96 -1.50 2.08
C ALA A 193 11.05 -1.41 3.30
N GLN A 194 11.64 -1.69 4.45
CA GLN A 194 10.94 -1.91 5.71
C GLN A 194 10.16 -0.66 6.17
N GLU A 195 10.63 0.52 5.77
CA GLU A 195 10.04 1.83 6.04
C GLU A 195 8.63 1.98 5.47
N PHE A 196 8.35 1.37 4.31
CA PHE A 196 7.02 1.39 3.70
C PHE A 196 6.09 0.34 4.33
N LYS A 197 6.63 -0.79 4.80
CA LYS A 197 5.87 -1.82 5.52
C LYS A 197 5.44 -1.34 6.91
N ASP A 198 6.29 -0.55 7.57
CA ASP A 198 5.98 0.03 8.88
C ASP A 198 5.04 1.25 8.80
N LEU A 199 4.75 1.77 7.60
CA LEU A 199 3.84 2.90 7.39
C LEU A 199 2.43 2.62 7.94
N GLU A 200 1.94 1.39 7.81
CA GLU A 200 0.64 0.97 8.38
C GLU A 200 0.61 1.06 9.91
N LYS A 201 1.77 0.93 10.58
CA LYS A 201 1.89 1.09 12.04
C LYS A 201 1.98 2.56 12.46
N PHE A 202 2.48 3.42 11.58
CA PHE A 202 2.61 4.86 11.84
C PHE A 202 1.33 5.65 11.51
N LEU A 203 0.53 5.19 10.55
CA LEU A 203 -0.77 5.79 10.21
C LEU A 203 -1.71 5.99 11.43
N PRO A 204 -1.99 4.98 12.27
CA PRO A 204 -2.86 5.16 13.44
C PRO A 204 -2.24 6.05 14.52
N LYS A 205 -0.91 6.23 14.53
CA LYS A 205 -0.23 7.19 15.42
C LYS A 205 -0.26 8.61 14.86
N LEU A 206 -0.35 8.77 13.54
CA LEU A 206 -0.44 10.07 12.87
C LEU A 206 -1.83 10.70 13.03
N THR A 207 -2.90 9.91 12.95
CA THR A 207 -4.28 10.40 13.08
C THR A 207 -4.53 11.24 14.35
N PRO A 208 -4.15 10.81 15.56
CA PRO A 208 -4.33 11.65 16.75
C PRO A 208 -3.45 12.90 16.72
N ILE A 209 -2.22 12.80 16.18
CA ILE A 209 -1.31 13.96 16.03
C ILE A 209 -1.92 15.00 15.09
N GLU A 210 -2.52 14.57 13.98
CA GLU A 210 -3.19 15.46 13.04
C GLU A 210 -4.35 16.22 13.70
N THR A 211 -5.19 15.53 14.48
CA THR A 211 -6.29 16.19 15.21
C THR A 211 -5.77 17.22 16.22
N VAL A 212 -4.72 16.87 16.98
CA VAL A 212 -4.10 17.80 17.93
C VAL A 212 -3.46 18.98 17.21
N HIS A 213 -2.83 18.76 16.05
CA HIS A 213 -2.22 19.83 15.26
C HIS A 213 -3.28 20.81 14.71
N ILE A 214 -4.44 20.30 14.26
CA ILE A 214 -5.56 21.15 13.83
C ILE A 214 -6.04 22.02 14.99
N ASP A 215 -6.21 21.44 16.18
CA ASP A 215 -6.62 22.19 17.38
C ASP A 215 -5.58 23.22 17.81
N GLN A 216 -4.29 22.88 17.72
CA GLN A 216 -3.19 23.80 18.00
C GLN A 216 -3.17 24.96 17.01
N ALA A 217 -3.35 24.70 15.71
CA ALA A 217 -3.42 25.74 14.70
C ALA A 217 -4.61 26.68 14.92
N ALA A 218 -5.77 26.14 15.31
CA ALA A 218 -6.94 26.94 15.65
C ALA A 218 -6.68 27.86 16.87
N LYS A 219 -6.11 27.31 17.95
CA LYS A 219 -5.76 28.08 19.17
C LYS A 219 -4.69 29.13 18.91
N ALA A 220 -3.70 28.81 18.08
CA ALA A 220 -2.66 29.75 17.69
C ALA A 220 -3.25 30.93 16.91
N ASN A 221 -4.15 30.67 15.97
CA ASN A 221 -4.85 31.71 15.22
C ASN A 221 -5.75 32.57 16.13
N GLU A 222 -6.50 31.96 17.05
CA GLU A 222 -7.32 32.70 18.01
C GLU A 222 -6.46 33.61 18.89
N THR A 223 -5.35 33.08 19.42
CA THR A 223 -4.43 33.85 20.26
C THR A 223 -3.78 34.98 19.49
N SER A 224 -3.36 34.73 18.24
CA SER A 224 -2.79 35.74 17.36
C SER A 224 -3.79 36.85 17.05
N ALA A 225 -5.05 36.49 16.74
CA ALA A 225 -6.13 37.45 16.52
C ALA A 225 -6.42 38.28 17.78
N ARG A 226 -6.44 37.66 18.96
CA ARG A 226 -6.63 38.35 20.24
C ARG A 226 -5.49 39.33 20.53
N THR A 227 -4.24 38.93 20.31
CA THR A 227 -3.07 39.80 20.49
C THR A 227 -3.10 40.97 19.51
N THR A 228 -3.45 40.71 18.25
CA THR A 228 -3.59 41.77 17.23
C THR A 228 -4.68 42.76 17.63
N CYS A 229 -5.84 42.28 18.07
CA CYS A 229 -6.93 43.14 18.57
C CYS A 229 -6.50 43.95 19.81
N LEU A 230 -5.72 43.37 20.72
CA LEU A 230 -5.19 44.09 21.88
C LEU A 230 -4.22 45.20 21.44
N LEU A 231 -3.36 44.91 20.46
CA LEU A 231 -2.40 45.86 19.91
C LEU A 231 -3.10 47.00 19.16
N GLU A 232 -4.16 46.70 18.41
CA GLU A 232 -5.03 47.71 17.79
C GLU A 232 -5.69 48.63 18.84
N LYS A 233 -6.23 48.04 19.92
CA LYS A 233 -6.81 48.83 21.03
C LYS A 233 -5.77 49.71 21.70
N TYR A 234 -4.58 49.17 21.95
CA TYR A 234 -3.47 49.93 22.52
C TYR A 234 -3.07 51.09 21.60
N ASN A 235 -2.90 50.84 20.30
CA ASN A 235 -2.62 51.89 19.32
C ASN A 235 -3.73 52.94 19.28
N GLY A 236 -4.99 52.54 19.39
CA GLY A 236 -6.12 53.45 19.52
C GLY A 236 -6.01 54.35 20.76
N ILE A 237 -5.72 53.77 21.92
CA ILE A 237 -5.52 54.53 23.17
C ILE A 237 -4.35 55.51 23.02
N VAL A 238 -3.21 55.05 22.50
CA VAL A 238 -2.02 55.91 22.28
C VAL A 238 -2.35 57.06 21.33
N ASN A 239 -3.11 56.81 20.26
CA ASN A 239 -3.52 57.86 19.34
C ASN A 239 -4.43 58.89 20.03
N THR A 240 -5.46 58.44 20.77
CA THR A 240 -6.35 59.35 21.52
C THR A 240 -5.61 60.15 22.60
N LEU A 241 -4.63 59.54 23.27
CA LEU A 241 -3.79 60.20 24.26
C LEU A 241 -2.90 61.26 23.59
N SER A 242 -2.36 60.95 22.41
CA SER A 242 -1.55 61.87 21.62
C SER A 242 -2.38 63.07 21.15
N GLU A 243 -3.59 62.83 20.65
CA GLU A 243 -4.54 63.90 20.29
C GLU A 243 -4.90 64.77 21.50
N LEU A 244 -5.13 64.16 22.68
CA LEU A 244 -5.40 64.90 23.91
C LEU A 244 -4.21 65.77 24.32
N PHE A 245 -2.99 65.25 24.28
CA PHE A 245 -1.78 66.03 24.58
C PHE A 245 -1.60 67.20 23.60
N ILE A 246 -1.82 66.99 22.30
CA ILE A 246 -1.79 68.07 21.31
C ILE A 246 -2.86 69.12 21.63
N SER A 247 -4.08 68.69 22.02
CA SER A 247 -5.15 69.63 22.39
C SER A 247 -4.79 70.45 23.64
N TRP A 248 -4.16 69.83 24.64
CA TRP A 248 -3.71 70.50 25.84
C TRP A 248 -2.57 71.47 25.56
N ASP A 249 -1.61 71.09 24.73
CA ASP A 249 -0.50 71.95 24.32
C ASP A 249 -1.00 73.19 23.58
N ASN A 250 -2.00 73.04 22.70
CA ASN A 250 -2.66 74.16 22.03
C ASN A 250 -3.39 75.09 23.02
N ILE A 251 -4.11 74.53 24.00
CA ILE A 251 -4.80 75.32 25.03
C ILE A 251 -3.78 76.07 25.89
N LEU A 252 -2.72 75.39 26.33
CA LEU A 252 -1.64 75.98 27.13
C LEU A 252 -0.95 77.11 26.37
N SER A 253 -0.55 76.87 25.12
CA SER A 253 0.05 77.86 24.23
C SER A 253 -0.85 79.08 24.03
N THR A 254 -2.18 78.87 23.91
CA THR A 254 -3.14 79.97 23.78
C THR A 254 -3.23 80.80 25.07
N ILE A 255 -3.23 80.13 26.23
CA ILE A 255 -3.23 80.80 27.53
C ILE A 255 -1.93 81.60 27.72
N GLU A 256 -0.77 81.00 27.43
CA GLU A 256 0.54 81.65 27.50
C GLU A 256 0.62 82.87 26.57
N ALA A 257 0.10 82.75 25.35
CA ALA A 257 0.03 83.87 24.40
C ALA A 257 -0.86 85.02 24.93
N ASN A 258 -2.01 84.68 25.53
CA ASN A 258 -2.91 85.66 26.14
C ASN A 258 -2.28 86.34 27.37
N VAL A 259 -1.63 85.58 28.25
CA VAL A 259 -0.90 86.11 29.42
C VAL A 259 0.23 87.02 28.96
N SER A 260 1.03 86.58 27.98
CA SER A 260 2.11 87.39 27.39
C SER A 260 1.60 88.68 26.75
N ALA A 261 0.39 88.67 26.18
CA ALA A 261 -0.25 89.86 25.63
C ALA A 261 -0.70 90.83 26.75
N ILE A 262 -1.26 90.30 27.84
CA ILE A 262 -1.65 91.10 29.01
C ILE A 262 -0.41 91.71 29.70
N GLU A 263 0.66 90.94 29.85
CA GLU A 263 1.91 91.43 30.44
C GLU A 263 2.54 92.55 29.59
N ARG A 264 2.53 92.41 28.26
CA ARG A 264 2.94 93.49 27.35
C ARG A 264 2.05 94.72 27.44
N ALA A 265 0.73 94.55 27.61
CA ALA A 265 -0.20 95.66 27.80
C ALA A 265 -0.04 96.37 29.16
N ARG A 266 0.48 95.67 30.17
CA ARG A 266 0.73 96.22 31.52
C ARG A 266 2.13 96.81 31.70
N GLY A 267 3.08 96.45 30.82
CA GLY A 267 4.46 96.93 30.82
C GLY A 267 4.72 98.22 30.02
N ASN A 268 3.69 98.77 29.36
CA ASN A 268 3.65 100.12 28.80
C ASN A 268 2.82 101.04 29.69
#